data_AF-A0A8X8BP54-F1
#
_entry.id   AF-A0A8X8BP54-F1
#
_cell.length_a   1.000
_cell.length_b   1.000
_cell.length_c   1.000
_cell.angle_alpha   90.00
_cell.angle_beta   90.00
_cell.angle_gamma   90.00
#
_symmetry.space_group_name_H-M   'P 1'
#
loop_
_entity.id
_entity.type
_entity.pdbx_description
1 polymer ?
#
loop_
_entity_poly.entity_id
_entity_poly.type
_entity_poly.pdbx_seq_one_letter_code
_entity_poly.pdbx_strand_id
1 'polypeptide(L)'
;MLFSASREGQWPILFSMIHIRRHTPLPAVLILYPMMVFMILVSEVFGLLNFYSFSRWLFMGLSTMGLIVHRYRNPDLPRPFKVNLFIPAVFSIVCFFIVGISLYSDPLNTGMGFALTLTGVPVYFLVVQKQRLPLCFIRAFRK
;
A
#
# COMPACT_ATOMS: atom_id res chain seq x y z
N MET A 1 4.20 4.57 7.01
CA MET A 1 2.99 4.33 6.19
C MET A 1 1.70 4.47 7.01
N LEU A 2 1.50 3.75 8.12
CA LEU A 2 0.28 3.88 8.93
C LEU A 2 0.04 5.30 9.48
N PHE A 3 1.09 5.96 9.95
CA PHE A 3 1.01 7.33 10.45
C PHE A 3 0.51 8.32 9.39
N SER A 4 1.09 8.29 8.18
CA SER A 4 0.67 9.17 7.08
C SER A 4 -0.74 8.84 6.60
N ALA A 5 -1.08 7.57 6.47
CA ALA A 5 -2.43 7.15 6.05
C ALA A 5 -3.51 7.58 7.05
N SER A 6 -3.21 7.55 8.35
CA SER A 6 -4.10 8.04 9.41
C SER A 6 -4.29 9.57 9.34
N ARG A 7 -3.21 10.31 9.06
CA ARG A 7 -3.27 11.78 8.91
C ARG A 7 -4.06 12.23 7.69
N GLU A 8 -3.99 11.47 6.60
CA GLU A 8 -4.79 11.70 5.38
C GLU A 8 -6.24 11.21 5.53
N GLY A 9 -6.67 10.77 6.72
CA GLY A 9 -8.03 10.31 7.00
C GLY A 9 -8.40 8.96 6.37
N GLN A 10 -7.42 8.22 5.84
CA GLN A 10 -7.63 6.91 5.23
C GLN A 10 -7.71 5.78 6.26
N TRP A 11 -7.19 6.02 7.48
CA TRP A 11 -7.13 5.07 8.58
C TRP A 11 -7.55 5.73 9.90
N PRO A 12 -7.99 4.95 10.92
CA PRO A 12 -8.34 5.49 12.24
C PRO A 12 -7.23 6.34 12.87
N ILE A 13 -7.61 7.36 13.64
CA ILE A 13 -6.68 8.31 14.29
C ILE A 13 -5.73 7.60 15.27
N LEU A 14 -6.14 6.45 15.82
CA LEU A 14 -5.32 5.62 16.72
C LEU A 14 -3.91 5.34 16.16
N PHE A 15 -3.78 5.18 14.84
CA PHE A 15 -2.49 4.89 14.18
C PHE A 15 -1.57 6.10 14.05
N SER A 16 -2.07 7.32 14.30
CA SER A 16 -1.27 8.55 14.35
C SER A 16 -0.75 8.88 15.75
N MET A 17 -1.16 8.13 16.78
CA MET A 17 -0.75 8.36 18.16
C MET A 17 0.70 7.94 18.41
N ILE A 18 1.46 8.83 19.05
CA ILE A 18 2.85 8.61 19.45
C ILE A 18 2.92 8.59 20.97
N HIS A 19 3.65 7.64 21.55
CA HIS A 19 3.78 7.54 23.00
C HIS A 19 4.58 8.73 23.58
N ILE A 20 4.02 9.41 24.58
CA ILE A 20 4.58 10.65 25.15
C ILE A 20 6.00 10.50 25.75
N ARG A 21 6.32 9.37 26.39
CA ARG A 21 7.61 9.18 27.08
C ARG A 21 8.70 8.56 26.21
N ARG A 22 8.33 7.63 25.34
CA ARG A 22 9.27 6.86 24.51
C ARG A 22 9.35 7.38 23.07
N HIS A 23 8.47 8.29 22.67
CA HIS A 23 8.31 8.79 21.30
C HIS A 23 8.17 7.67 20.25
N THR A 24 7.63 6.51 20.65
CA THR A 24 7.41 5.34 19.80
C THR A 24 5.94 5.21 19.39
N PRO A 25 5.63 4.80 18.14
CA PRO A 25 4.26 4.55 17.67
C PRO A 25 3.73 3.19 18.18
N LEU A 26 3.54 3.07 19.50
CA LEU A 26 3.12 1.84 20.19
C LEU A 26 1.82 1.22 19.64
N PRO A 27 0.71 1.97 19.43
CA PRO A 27 -0.54 1.40 18.94
C PRO A 27 -0.41 0.79 17.54
N ALA A 28 0.39 1.40 16.67
CA ALA A 28 0.61 0.88 15.32
C ALA A 28 1.36 -0.46 15.34
N VAL A 29 2.38 -0.59 16.18
CA VAL A 29 3.17 -1.82 16.33
C VAL A 29 2.33 -2.94 16.94
N LEU A 30 1.52 -2.64 17.96
CA LEU A 30 0.67 -3.62 18.63
C LEU A 30 -0.38 -4.25 17.72
N ILE A 31 -0.80 -3.56 16.65
CA ILE A 31 -1.75 -4.10 15.67
C ILE A 31 -1.02 -4.83 14.53
N LEU A 32 0.11 -4.31 14.07
CA LEU A 32 0.90 -4.93 13.00
C LEU A 32 1.53 -6.26 13.42
N TYR A 33 2.03 -6.34 14.65
CA TYR A 33 2.72 -7.53 15.16
C TYR A 33 1.86 -8.80 15.13
N PRO A 34 0.64 -8.84 15.69
CA PRO A 34 -0.21 -10.02 15.62
C PRO A 34 -0.63 -10.36 14.18
N MET A 35 -0.83 -9.37 13.31
CA MET A 35 -1.10 -9.62 11.89
C MET A 35 0.09 -10.32 11.21
N MET A 36 1.31 -9.88 11.49
CA MET A 36 2.53 -10.48 10.96
C MET A 36 2.72 -11.92 11.46
N VAL A 37 2.55 -12.16 12.76
CA VAL A 37 2.60 -13.51 13.35
C VAL A 37 1.54 -14.41 12.71
N PHE A 38 0.31 -13.92 12.53
CA PHE A 38 -0.75 -14.68 11.88
C PHE A 38 -0.40 -15.07 10.44
N MET A 39 0.14 -14.14 9.63
CA MET A 39 0.55 -14.46 8.25
C MET A 39 1.66 -15.52 8.19
N ILE A 40 2.61 -15.50 9.14
CA ILE A 40 3.67 -16.49 9.22
C ILE A 40 3.13 -17.88 9.59
N LEU A 41 2.13 -17.94 10.48
CA LEU A 41 1.55 -19.21 10.91
C LEU A 41 0.69 -19.88 9.83
N VAL A 42 0.05 -19.09 8.96
CA VAL A 42 -0.92 -19.59 7.97
C VAL A 42 -0.27 -19.99 6.65
N SER A 43 0.82 -19.34 6.24
CA SER A 43 1.36 -19.47 4.88
C SER A 43 2.77 -20.05 4.88
N GLU A 44 3.07 -20.89 3.89
CA GLU A 44 4.46 -21.28 3.61
C GLU A 44 5.27 -20.10 3.07
N VAL A 45 6.59 -20.13 3.35
CA VAL A 45 7.51 -19.03 3.03
C VAL A 45 7.49 -18.69 1.54
N PHE A 46 7.51 -19.68 0.65
CA PHE A 46 7.51 -19.44 -0.80
C PHE A 46 6.17 -18.88 -1.31
N GLY A 47 5.03 -19.36 -0.77
CA GLY A 47 3.72 -18.81 -1.10
C GLY A 47 3.56 -17.36 -0.66
N LEU A 48 4.02 -17.04 0.55
CA LEU A 48 4.02 -15.67 1.09
C LEU A 48 4.92 -14.74 0.27
N LEU A 49 6.09 -15.22 -0.14
CA LEU A 49 7.01 -14.47 -0.99
C LEU A 49 6.43 -14.19 -2.38
N ASN A 50 5.76 -15.15 -3.01
CA ASN A 50 5.12 -14.96 -4.31
C ASN A 50 3.96 -13.96 -4.22
N PHE A 51 3.10 -14.10 -3.21
CA PHE A 51 2.04 -13.14 -2.89
C PHE A 51 2.58 -11.71 -2.70
N TYR A 52 3.63 -11.56 -1.89
CA TYR A 52 4.21 -10.26 -1.57
C TYR A 52 4.94 -9.63 -2.76
N SER A 53 5.71 -10.44 -3.49
CA SER A 53 6.48 -10.01 -4.65
C SER A 53 5.56 -9.53 -5.76
N PHE A 54 4.50 -10.29 -6.06
CA PHE A 54 3.51 -9.89 -7.06
C PHE A 54 2.95 -8.48 -6.78
N SER A 55 2.42 -8.27 -5.56
CA SER A 55 1.82 -6.98 -5.19
C SER A 55 2.84 -5.85 -5.27
N ARG A 56 4.07 -6.11 -4.81
CA ARG A 56 5.16 -5.13 -4.87
C ARG A 56 5.50 -4.74 -6.32
N TRP A 57 5.70 -5.70 -7.21
CA TRP A 57 6.04 -5.43 -8.62
C TRP A 57 4.91 -4.70 -9.35
N LEU A 58 3.65 -5.06 -9.06
CA LEU A 58 2.48 -4.37 -9.60
C LEU A 58 2.45 -2.89 -9.19
N PHE A 59 2.59 -2.59 -7.89
CA PHE A 59 2.56 -1.20 -7.41
C PHE A 59 3.79 -0.38 -7.81
N MET A 60 4.98 -0.99 -7.90
CA MET A 60 6.17 -0.33 -8.44
C MET A 60 5.99 0.00 -9.93
N GLY A 61 5.42 -0.92 -10.72
CA GLY A 61 5.07 -0.69 -12.12
C GLY A 61 4.08 0.46 -12.29
N LEU A 62 3.00 0.48 -11.49
CA LEU A 62 2.01 1.56 -11.48
C LEU A 62 2.60 2.91 -11.05
N SER A 63 3.46 2.94 -10.03
CA SER A 63 4.11 4.16 -9.55
C SER A 63 5.03 4.77 -10.60
N THR A 64 5.84 3.93 -11.26
CA THR A 64 6.73 4.39 -12.34
C THR A 64 5.98 4.76 -13.62
N MET A 65 4.89 4.09 -13.94
CA MET A 65 3.97 4.52 -14.99
C MET A 65 3.35 5.88 -14.66
N GLY A 66 2.95 6.10 -13.40
CA GLY A 66 2.46 7.40 -12.91
C GLY A 66 3.49 8.52 -13.10
N LEU A 67 4.78 8.26 -12.88
CA LEU A 67 5.85 9.21 -13.16
C LEU A 67 5.90 9.61 -14.65
N ILE A 68 5.76 8.63 -15.55
CA ILE A 68 5.72 8.87 -17.00
C ILE A 68 4.51 9.73 -17.35
N VAL A 69 3.32 9.38 -16.84
CA VAL A 69 2.08 10.15 -17.06
C VAL A 69 2.20 11.58 -16.52
N HIS A 70 2.75 11.78 -15.32
CA HIS A 70 2.99 13.12 -14.76
C HIS A 70 4.02 13.93 -15.55
N ARG A 71 4.90 13.27 -16.31
CA ARG A 71 5.82 13.95 -17.24
C ARG A 71 5.10 14.55 -18.45
N TYR A 72 4.07 13.89 -18.95
CA TYR A 72 3.25 14.41 -20.04
C TYR A 72 2.17 15.40 -19.58
N ARG A 73 1.52 15.13 -18.44
CA ARG A 73 0.38 15.94 -17.99
C ARG A 73 0.77 17.25 -17.29
N ASN A 74 1.91 17.28 -16.60
CA ASN A 74 2.37 18.45 -15.82
C ASN A 74 3.83 18.80 -16.14
N PRO A 75 4.13 19.30 -17.35
CA PRO A 75 5.49 19.58 -17.78
C PRO A 75 6.17 20.70 -16.98
N ASP A 76 5.40 21.69 -16.52
CA ASP A 76 5.92 22.95 -15.95
C ASP A 76 6.34 22.87 -14.47
N LEU A 77 6.13 21.72 -13.82
CA LEU A 77 6.55 21.52 -12.43
C LEU A 77 8.09 21.61 -12.32
N PRO A 78 8.64 22.35 -11.33
CA PRO A 78 10.09 22.43 -11.11
C PRO A 78 10.62 21.04 -10.69
N ARG A 79 11.49 20.47 -11.53
CA ARG A 79 12.09 19.13 -11.29
C ARG A 79 13.59 19.31 -11.01
N PRO A 80 14.02 19.23 -9.74
CA PRO A 80 15.44 19.38 -9.38
C PRO A 80 16.31 18.23 -9.91
N PHE A 81 15.72 17.05 -10.15
CA PHE A 81 16.39 15.90 -10.74
C PHE A 81 15.58 15.36 -11.93
N LYS A 82 16.23 15.22 -13.09
CA LYS A 82 15.61 14.70 -14.32
C LYS A 82 16.40 13.50 -14.84
N VAL A 83 15.75 12.33 -14.81
CA VAL A 83 16.26 11.13 -15.48
C VAL A 83 15.74 11.02 -16.91
N ASN A 84 16.46 10.32 -17.78
CA ASN A 84 16.00 10.01 -19.12
C ASN A 84 14.70 9.16 -19.06
N LEU A 85 13.71 9.45 -19.92
CA LEU A 85 12.41 8.76 -19.99
C LEU A 85 12.55 7.26 -20.31
N PHE A 86 13.63 6.87 -20.97
CA PHE A 86 13.92 5.49 -21.30
C PHE A 86 14.00 4.58 -20.05
N ILE A 87 14.62 5.08 -18.97
CA ILE A 87 14.82 4.30 -17.74
C ILE A 87 13.49 3.90 -17.07
N PRO A 88 12.57 4.84 -16.72
CA PRO A 88 11.29 4.46 -16.13
C PRO A 88 10.40 3.68 -17.10
N ALA A 89 10.52 3.89 -18.42
CA ALA A 89 9.76 3.12 -19.41
C ALA A 89 10.18 1.65 -19.42
N VAL A 90 11.48 1.37 -19.53
CA VAL A 90 12.00 0.00 -19.49
C VAL A 90 11.70 -0.67 -18.16
N PHE A 91 11.90 0.04 -17.04
CA PHE A 91 11.58 -0.49 -15.71
C PHE A 91 10.09 -0.85 -15.57
N SER A 92 9.18 0.00 -16.07
CA SER A 92 7.74 -0.26 -16.04
C SER A 92 7.39 -1.51 -16.86
N ILE A 93 7.95 -1.64 -18.06
CA ILE A 93 7.77 -2.84 -18.91
C ILE A 93 8.25 -4.11 -18.20
N VAL A 94 9.44 -4.07 -17.60
CA VAL A 94 10.00 -5.21 -16.84
C VAL A 94 9.11 -5.56 -15.64
N CYS A 95 8.61 -4.56 -14.90
CA CYS A 95 7.68 -4.80 -13.79
C CYS A 95 6.42 -5.54 -14.24
N PHE A 96 5.78 -5.07 -15.33
CA PHE A 96 4.57 -5.71 -15.85
C PHE A 96 4.86 -7.11 -16.42
N PHE A 97 6.03 -7.31 -17.03
CA PHE A 97 6.46 -8.62 -17.50
C PHE A 97 6.66 -9.62 -16.34
N ILE A 98 7.32 -9.20 -15.26
CA ILE A 98 7.49 -10.02 -14.05
C ILE A 98 6.12 -10.37 -13.47
N VAL A 99 5.22 -9.40 -13.37
CA VAL A 99 3.84 -9.62 -12.91
C VAL A 99 3.13 -10.66 -13.78
N GLY A 100 3.25 -10.57 -15.11
CA GLY A 100 2.68 -11.55 -16.04
C GLY A 100 3.25 -12.96 -15.84
N ILE A 101 4.57 -13.08 -15.65
CA ILE A 101 5.22 -14.36 -15.33
C ILE A 101 4.74 -14.89 -13.97
N SER A 102 4.62 -14.04 -12.95
CA SER A 102 4.15 -14.46 -11.63
C SER A 102 2.71 -15.01 -11.66
N LEU A 103 1.84 -14.49 -12.54
CA LEU A 103 0.51 -15.07 -12.75
C LEU A 103 0.58 -16.44 -13.43
N TYR A 104 1.52 -16.63 -14.37
CA TYR A 104 1.68 -17.90 -15.07
C TYR A 104 2.29 -18.99 -14.19
N SER A 105 3.34 -18.67 -13.43
CA SER A 105 4.07 -19.64 -12.63
C SER A 105 3.26 -20.16 -11.44
N ASP A 106 2.47 -19.29 -10.79
CA ASP A 106 1.81 -19.63 -9.52
C ASP A 106 0.43 -18.95 -9.41
N PRO A 107 -0.57 -19.38 -10.22
CA PRO A 107 -1.81 -18.65 -10.42
C PRO A 107 -2.68 -18.57 -9.16
N LEU A 108 -2.59 -19.55 -8.25
CA LEU A 108 -3.38 -19.57 -7.02
C LEU A 108 -2.90 -18.50 -6.03
N ASN A 109 -1.62 -18.52 -5.67
CA ASN A 109 -1.03 -17.59 -4.71
C ASN A 109 -1.08 -16.14 -5.25
N THR A 110 -0.73 -15.97 -6.52
CA THR A 110 -0.78 -14.67 -7.20
C THR A 110 -2.22 -14.17 -7.37
N GLY A 111 -3.15 -15.06 -7.72
CA GLY A 111 -4.58 -14.74 -7.84
C GLY A 111 -5.19 -14.27 -6.53
N MET A 112 -4.85 -14.91 -5.40
CA MET A 112 -5.25 -14.45 -4.07
C MET A 112 -4.66 -13.07 -3.74
N GLY A 113 -3.40 -12.81 -4.11
CA GLY A 113 -2.77 -11.51 -3.98
C GLY A 113 -3.46 -10.40 -4.78
N PHE A 114 -3.86 -10.73 -6.01
CA PHE A 114 -4.61 -9.81 -6.86
C PHE A 114 -6.01 -9.55 -6.31
N ALA A 115 -6.73 -10.60 -5.89
CA ALA A 115 -8.05 -10.48 -5.27
C ALA A 115 -7.98 -9.60 -4.02
N LEU A 116 -7.02 -9.85 -3.12
CA LEU A 116 -6.82 -9.03 -1.93
C LEU A 116 -6.53 -7.57 -2.29
N THR A 117 -5.69 -7.33 -3.30
CA THR A 117 -5.41 -5.96 -3.78
C THR A 117 -6.69 -5.28 -4.28
N LEU A 118 -7.54 -5.99 -5.03
CA LEU A 118 -8.83 -5.49 -5.50
C LEU A 118 -9.81 -5.23 -4.36
N THR A 119 -9.80 -6.02 -3.27
CA THR A 119 -10.65 -5.74 -2.09
C THR A 119 -10.35 -4.40 -1.42
N GLY A 120 -9.17 -3.82 -1.66
CA GLY A 120 -8.85 -2.46 -1.21
C GLY A 120 -9.78 -1.39 -1.82
N VAL A 121 -10.29 -1.60 -3.04
CA VAL A 121 -11.19 -0.68 -3.74
C VAL A 121 -12.56 -0.54 -3.05
N PRO A 122 -13.33 -1.63 -2.80
CA PRO A 122 -14.60 -1.50 -2.08
C PRO A 122 -14.40 -1.01 -0.64
N VAL A 123 -13.32 -1.41 0.04
CA VAL A 123 -13.01 -0.91 1.39
C VAL A 123 -12.76 0.60 1.37
N TYR A 124 -12.04 1.12 0.37
CA TYR A 124 -11.81 2.56 0.21
C TYR A 124 -13.13 3.33 0.05
N PHE A 125 -14.02 2.87 -0.83
CA PHE A 125 -15.31 3.53 -1.03
C PHE A 125 -16.22 3.47 0.22
N LEU A 126 -16.21 2.37 0.97
CA LEU A 126 -17.03 2.24 2.18
C LEU A 126 -16.53 3.11 3.33
N VAL A 127 -15.21 3.17 3.55
CA VAL A 127 -14.60 3.83 4.70
C VAL A 127 -14.33 5.31 4.43
N VAL A 128 -13.70 5.62 3.28
CA VAL A 128 -13.18 6.97 2.99
C VAL A 128 -14.25 7.84 2.34
N GLN A 129 -14.93 7.36 1.28
CA GLN A 129 -15.93 8.17 0.58
C GLN A 129 -17.15 8.49 1.47
N LYS A 130 -17.49 7.58 2.39
CA LYS A 130 -18.69 7.71 3.24
C LYS A 130 -18.48 8.50 4.53
N GLN A 131 -17.25 8.95 4.84
CA GLN A 131 -16.87 9.60 6.12
C GLN A 131 -17.59 9.01 7.35
N ARG A 132 -17.83 7.69 7.40
CA ARG A 132 -18.49 7.04 8.52
C ARG A 132 -17.48 6.67 9.60
N LEU A 133 -16.74 7.66 10.10
CA LEU A 133 -16.20 7.53 11.45
C LEU A 133 -17.41 7.65 12.40
N PRO A 134 -17.79 6.61 13.15
CA PRO A 134 -18.90 6.72 14.09
C PRO A 134 -18.60 7.83 15.09
N LEU A 135 -19.54 8.77 15.25
CA LEU A 135 -19.42 9.93 16.14
C LEU A 135 -19.04 9.55 17.58
N CYS A 136 -19.35 8.33 18.03
CA CYS A 136 -18.91 7.79 19.32
C CYS A 136 -17.39 7.68 19.44
N PHE A 137 -16.67 7.27 18.39
CA PHE A 137 -15.19 7.21 18.41
C PHE A 137 -14.56 8.61 18.39
N ILE A 138 -15.19 9.56 17.70
CA ILE A 138 -14.73 10.97 17.71
C ILE A 138 -14.98 11.62 19.08
N ARG A 139 -16.12 11.31 19.73
CA ARG A 139 -16.45 11.83 21.07
C ARG A 139 -15.64 11.18 22.20
N ALA A 140 -15.27 9.91 22.07
CA ALA A 140 -14.46 9.20 23.07
C ALA A 140 -13.00 9.69 23.14
N PHE A 141 -12.48 10.30 22.07
CA PHE A 141 -11.09 10.78 21.97
C PHE A 141 -10.94 12.31 22.07
N ARG A 142 -12.03 13.06 22.27
CA ARG A 142 -12.03 14.53 22.43
C ARG A 142 -12.17 14.99 23.89
N LYS A 143 -12.08 14.09 24.87
CA LYS A 143 -11.97 14.42 26.29
C LYS A 143 -10.56 14.20 26.77
#